data_AF-A0A7X7F2I8-F1
#
_entry.id   AF-A0A7X7F2I8-F1
#
_cell.length_a   1.000
_cell.length_b   1.000
_cell.length_c   1.000
_cell.angle_alpha   90.00
_cell.angle_beta   90.00
_cell.angle_gamma   90.00
#
_symmetry.space_group_name_H-M   'P 1'
#
loop_
_entity.id
_entity.type
_entity.pdbx_description
1 polymer ?
#
loop_
_entity_poly.entity_id
_entity_poly.type
_entity_poly.pdbx_seq_one_letter_code
_entity_poly.pdbx_strand_id
1 'polypeptide(L)'
;MSYGSGGRTAQAERRRLGETTSKKGNMARLTYPCGGPPCFDLAGFDPQPYSPPNPAMEIMLAVAVLVALVWSAVFFRAAGLLGGCLAVLLAGCCFGHPFFNLPVGPIPLTLDRLLWAALVGLFVVARRLGRIEKKPLGAADWTLIAFTAWLILSTLTHDWRWDGNQPLATLLFFYLMPVGLYFVARETPLSERSTAGLF
;
A
#
# COMPACT_ATOMS: atom_id res chain seq x y z
N MET A 1 -66.56 2.62 41.54
CA MET A 1 -65.28 3.37 41.50
C MET A 1 -64.77 3.29 40.06
N SER A 2 -65.01 4.16 39.08
CA SER A 2 -65.35 5.59 38.89
C SER A 2 -64.25 6.61 39.18
N TYR A 3 -63.89 7.36 38.11
CA TYR A 3 -63.05 8.58 37.94
C TYR A 3 -61.51 8.41 38.04
N GLY A 4 -60.67 9.04 37.21
CA GLY A 4 -60.79 10.05 36.14
C GLY A 4 -59.38 10.31 35.53
N SER A 5 -59.24 10.56 34.23
CA SER A 5 -59.14 11.90 33.60
C SER A 5 -57.97 12.76 34.07
N GLY A 6 -57.03 13.05 33.16
CA GLY A 6 -55.92 13.97 33.41
C GLY A 6 -54.99 14.23 32.22
N GLY A 7 -55.53 14.58 31.06
CA GLY A 7 -54.73 15.21 29.99
C GLY A 7 -54.46 16.68 30.32
N ARG A 8 -53.19 17.12 30.26
CA ARG A 8 -52.73 18.50 29.98
C ARG A 8 -51.21 18.63 30.19
N THR A 9 -50.40 18.37 29.16
CA THR A 9 -49.04 18.97 29.00
C THR A 9 -48.59 18.88 27.55
N ALA A 10 -49.48 19.25 26.62
CA ALA A 10 -49.15 19.55 25.24
C ALA A 10 -49.28 21.06 24.99
N GLN A 11 -48.44 21.92 25.59
CA GLN A 11 -48.48 23.35 25.24
C GLN A 11 -47.30 24.26 25.65
N ALA A 12 -46.17 23.74 26.14
CA ALA A 12 -45.09 24.63 26.61
C ALA A 12 -43.85 24.70 25.71
N GLU A 13 -43.63 23.74 24.80
CA GLU A 13 -42.34 23.66 24.10
C GLU A 13 -42.46 23.65 22.57
N ARG A 14 -43.44 24.40 22.05
CA ARG A 14 -43.58 24.76 20.62
C ARG A 14 -43.56 26.28 20.42
N ARG A 15 -42.67 26.97 21.12
CA ARG A 15 -42.45 28.43 20.99
C ARG A 15 -40.96 28.82 20.94
N ARG A 16 -40.13 28.05 20.25
CA ARG A 16 -38.81 28.53 19.78
C ARG A 16 -38.52 28.04 18.37
N LEU A 17 -39.49 28.26 17.48
CA LEU A 17 -39.27 28.31 16.05
C LEU A 17 -39.12 29.79 15.68
N GLY A 18 -38.01 30.15 15.07
CA GLY A 18 -37.89 31.36 14.26
C GLY A 18 -37.03 32.48 14.86
N GLU A 19 -35.71 32.41 14.64
CA GLU A 19 -34.94 33.62 14.38
C GLU A 19 -33.91 33.33 13.28
N THR A 20 -34.36 33.52 12.05
CA THR A 20 -33.50 33.76 10.89
C THR A 20 -32.85 35.13 11.04
N THR A 21 -31.51 35.25 10.91
CA THR A 21 -30.81 36.27 10.09
C THR A 21 -29.30 36.31 10.36
N SER A 22 -28.52 36.26 9.27
CA SER A 22 -27.34 37.10 8.98
C SER A 22 -26.26 37.31 10.06
N LYS A 23 -25.11 36.65 9.88
CA LYS A 23 -23.77 37.21 10.18
C LYS A 23 -22.73 36.38 9.42
N LYS A 24 -22.29 36.80 8.23
CA LYS A 24 -21.15 37.71 8.04
C LYS A 24 -20.04 37.42 9.04
N GLY A 25 -18.98 36.79 8.54
CA GLY A 25 -17.63 36.88 9.11
C GLY A 25 -17.50 36.45 10.56
N ASN A 26 -17.40 35.15 10.80
CA ASN A 26 -16.48 34.68 11.82
C ASN A 26 -15.81 33.45 11.27
N MET A 27 -14.57 33.66 10.80
CA MET A 27 -13.52 32.65 10.89
C MET A 27 -13.57 32.11 12.31
N ALA A 28 -14.32 31.03 12.53
CA ALA A 28 -14.00 30.10 13.58
C ALA A 28 -12.60 29.62 13.22
N ARG A 29 -11.59 30.32 13.76
CA ARG A 29 -10.32 29.69 14.10
C ARG A 29 -10.73 28.46 14.87
N LEU A 30 -10.71 27.32 14.19
CA LEU A 30 -10.47 26.03 14.80
C LEU A 30 -9.08 26.14 15.41
N THR A 31 -8.99 26.81 16.56
CA THR A 31 -7.95 26.56 17.54
C THR A 31 -8.19 25.14 17.99
N TYR A 32 -7.56 24.20 17.29
CA TYR A 32 -7.30 22.89 17.86
C TYR A 32 -6.66 23.14 19.23
N PRO A 33 -7.20 22.60 20.33
CA PRO A 33 -6.50 22.62 21.60
C PRO A 33 -5.21 21.84 21.37
N CYS A 34 -4.10 22.57 21.22
CA CYS A 34 -2.75 22.03 21.14
C CYS A 34 -2.38 21.42 22.50
N GLY A 35 -2.96 20.25 22.80
CA GLY A 35 -2.42 19.23 23.69
C GLY A 35 -1.77 18.11 22.87
N GLY A 36 -1.34 18.42 21.64
CA GLY A 36 -0.51 17.53 20.84
C GLY A 36 0.92 17.49 21.39
N PRO A 37 1.72 16.46 21.02
CA PRO A 37 3.15 16.44 21.32
C PRO A 37 3.79 17.78 20.91
N PRO A 38 4.82 18.25 21.64
CA PRO A 38 5.44 19.55 21.40
C PRO A 38 5.67 19.71 19.90
N CYS A 39 5.18 20.82 19.34
CA CYS A 39 5.43 21.21 17.96
C CYS A 39 6.91 20.95 17.68
N PHE A 40 7.17 19.94 16.85
CA PHE A 40 8.51 19.54 16.49
C PHE A 40 9.18 20.77 15.89
N ASP A 41 10.15 21.31 16.62
CA ASP A 41 10.80 22.57 16.29
C ASP A 41 11.64 22.36 15.02
N LEU A 42 11.03 22.61 13.86
CA LEU A 42 11.67 22.51 12.55
C LEU A 42 12.78 23.56 12.37
N ALA A 43 12.95 24.50 13.30
CA ALA A 43 14.06 25.45 13.29
C ALA A 43 15.40 24.83 13.73
N GLY A 44 15.39 23.61 14.29
CA GLY A 44 16.61 22.88 14.67
C GLY A 44 16.98 21.72 13.74
N PHE A 45 16.23 21.49 12.66
CA PHE A 45 16.60 20.48 11.67
C PHE A 45 17.60 21.07 10.69
N ASP A 46 18.86 21.18 11.12
CA ASP A 46 19.96 21.38 10.19
C ASP A 46 19.91 20.21 9.19
N PRO A 47 19.60 20.46 7.89
CA PRO A 47 19.68 19.41 6.89
C PRO A 47 21.12 18.91 6.91
N GLN A 48 21.33 17.71 7.44
CA GLN A 48 22.64 17.06 7.44
C GLN A 48 23.18 17.20 6.01
N PRO A 49 24.35 17.84 5.83
CA PRO A 49 24.92 18.00 4.51
C PRO A 49 25.03 16.62 3.90
N TYR A 50 24.34 16.40 2.77
CA TYR A 50 24.38 15.15 2.03
C TYR A 50 25.85 14.85 1.75
N SER A 51 26.41 13.97 2.57
CA SER A 51 27.77 13.49 2.38
C SER A 51 27.65 12.44 1.28
N PRO A 52 28.30 12.63 0.13
CA PRO A 52 28.25 11.63 -0.92
C PRO A 52 28.68 10.29 -0.32
N PRO A 53 27.95 9.20 -0.59
CA PRO A 53 28.28 7.90 -0.04
C PRO A 53 29.73 7.55 -0.41
N ASN A 54 30.47 7.01 0.56
CA ASN A 54 31.84 6.57 0.32
C ASN A 54 31.84 5.60 -0.88
N PRO A 55 32.78 5.71 -1.83
CA PRO A 55 32.81 4.84 -3.01
C PRO A 55 32.86 3.35 -2.63
N ALA A 56 33.46 3.03 -1.47
CA ALA A 56 33.45 1.68 -0.91
C ALA A 56 32.05 1.18 -0.52
N MET A 57 31.19 2.05 0.04
CA MET A 57 29.82 1.69 0.39
C MET A 57 28.97 1.48 -0.85
N GLU A 58 29.11 2.32 -1.88
CA GLU A 58 28.43 2.14 -3.16
C GLU A 58 28.79 0.81 -3.83
N ILE A 59 30.09 0.46 -3.86
CA ILE A 59 30.56 -0.80 -4.43
C ILE A 59 30.00 -2.00 -3.66
N MET A 60 29.99 -1.95 -2.32
CA MET A 60 29.39 -3.03 -1.50
C MET A 60 27.89 -3.18 -1.79
N LEU A 61 27.17 -2.07 -1.93
CA LEU A 61 25.74 -2.06 -2.25
C LEU A 61 25.48 -2.65 -3.65
N ALA A 62 26.29 -2.25 -4.64
CA ALA A 62 26.20 -2.79 -5.99
C ALA A 62 26.46 -4.31 -6.04
N VAL A 63 27.48 -4.80 -5.34
CA VAL A 63 27.77 -6.23 -5.23
C VAL A 63 26.63 -6.97 -4.51
N ALA A 64 26.12 -6.44 -3.41
CA ALA A 64 25.01 -7.03 -2.68
C ALA A 64 23.75 -7.15 -3.55
N VAL A 65 23.43 -6.12 -4.34
CA VAL A 65 22.31 -6.12 -5.30
C VAL A 65 22.52 -7.18 -6.38
N LEU A 66 23.73 -7.30 -6.92
CA LEU A 66 24.07 -8.33 -7.91
C LEU A 66 23.93 -9.74 -7.36
N VAL A 67 24.47 -10.00 -6.17
CA VAL A 67 24.37 -11.29 -5.49
C VAL A 67 22.91 -11.62 -5.21
N ALA A 68 22.14 -10.66 -4.71
CA ALA A 68 20.70 -10.83 -4.47
C ALA A 68 19.94 -11.15 -5.76
N LEU A 69 20.25 -10.46 -6.86
CA LEU A 69 19.64 -10.74 -8.18
C LEU A 69 19.96 -12.15 -8.68
N VAL A 70 21.23 -12.56 -8.61
CA VAL A 70 21.66 -13.90 -9.04
C VAL A 70 21.01 -14.99 -8.19
N TRP A 71 21.06 -14.86 -6.86
CA TRP A 71 20.44 -15.83 -5.97
C TRP A 71 18.93 -15.87 -6.08
N SER A 72 18.27 -14.72 -6.27
CA SER A 72 16.85 -14.68 -6.57
C SER A 72 16.56 -15.49 -7.83
N ALA A 73 17.29 -15.25 -8.93
CA ALA A 73 17.10 -16.00 -10.17
C ALA A 73 17.32 -17.52 -9.99
N VAL A 74 18.32 -17.93 -9.20
CA VAL A 74 18.57 -19.35 -8.88
C VAL A 74 17.42 -19.93 -8.05
N PHE A 75 17.02 -19.25 -6.98
CA PHE A 75 15.92 -19.64 -6.12
C PHE A 75 14.62 -19.79 -6.93
N PHE A 76 14.34 -18.84 -7.81
CA PHE A 76 13.17 -18.88 -8.69
C PHE A 76 13.20 -20.03 -9.69
N ARG A 77 14.38 -20.40 -10.20
CA ARG A 77 14.51 -21.60 -11.04
C ARG A 77 14.28 -22.89 -10.26
N ALA A 78 14.62 -22.92 -8.98
CA ALA A 78 14.49 -24.09 -8.13
C ALA A 78 13.07 -24.24 -7.52
N ALA A 79 12.53 -23.18 -6.93
CA ALA A 79 11.27 -23.16 -6.22
C ALA A 79 10.05 -22.87 -7.12
N GLY A 80 10.29 -22.43 -8.36
CA GLY A 80 9.26 -22.02 -9.30
C GLY A 80 8.58 -20.70 -8.92
N LEU A 81 7.63 -20.27 -9.75
CA LEU A 81 6.86 -19.03 -9.53
C LEU A 81 6.01 -19.10 -8.25
N LEU A 82 5.52 -20.29 -7.89
CA LEU A 82 4.70 -20.51 -6.70
C LEU A 82 5.52 -20.39 -5.41
N GLY A 83 6.75 -20.92 -5.40
CA GLY A 83 7.69 -20.69 -4.31
C GLY A 83 8.05 -19.21 -4.15
N GLY A 84 8.12 -18.47 -5.26
CA GLY A 84 8.26 -17.02 -5.25
C GLY A 84 7.08 -16.28 -4.62
N CYS A 85 5.85 -16.65 -4.97
CA CYS A 85 4.65 -16.11 -4.33
C CYS A 85 4.65 -16.37 -2.82
N LEU A 86 4.98 -17.60 -2.40
CA LEU A 86 5.08 -17.97 -0.99
C LEU A 86 6.17 -17.16 -0.28
N ALA A 87 7.33 -16.97 -0.90
CA ALA A 87 8.41 -16.17 -0.34
C ALA A 87 8.00 -14.71 -0.14
N VAL A 88 7.26 -14.11 -1.08
CA VAL A 88 6.72 -12.74 -0.93
C VAL A 88 5.73 -12.66 0.22
N LEU A 89 4.84 -13.64 0.34
CA LEU A 89 3.88 -13.70 1.45
C LEU A 89 4.58 -13.88 2.81
N LEU A 90 5.52 -14.82 2.92
CA LEU A 90 6.32 -15.03 4.12
C LEU A 90 7.16 -13.80 4.46
N ALA A 91 7.77 -13.15 3.46
CA ALA A 91 8.52 -11.92 3.66
C ALA A 91 7.62 -10.80 4.19
N GLY A 92 6.42 -10.61 3.61
CA GLY A 92 5.47 -9.61 4.08
C GLY A 92 4.94 -9.88 5.49
N CYS A 93 4.69 -11.15 5.84
CA CYS A 93 4.17 -11.55 7.15
C CYS A 93 5.25 -11.54 8.25
N CYS A 94 6.46 -12.02 7.96
CA CYS A 94 7.53 -12.19 8.94
C CYS A 94 8.50 -11.01 9.00
N PHE A 95 8.78 -10.38 7.86
CA PHE A 95 9.77 -9.31 7.69
C PHE A 95 9.10 -8.00 7.27
N GLY A 96 8.05 -7.62 7.99
CA GLY A 96 7.34 -6.36 7.76
C GLY A 96 8.20 -5.12 8.02
N HIS A 97 7.56 -3.95 7.93
CA HIS A 97 8.17 -2.63 8.10
C HIS A 97 9.19 -2.47 9.25
N PRO A 98 8.99 -3.03 10.47
CA PRO A 98 9.95 -2.81 11.57
C PRO A 98 11.31 -3.50 11.39
N PHE A 99 11.44 -4.50 10.51
CA PHE A 99 12.68 -5.26 10.36
C PHE A 99 13.61 -4.73 9.27
N PHE A 100 13.06 -4.17 8.19
CA PHE A 100 13.86 -3.67 7.07
C PHE A 100 13.16 -2.49 6.39
N ASN A 101 13.54 -1.27 6.76
CA ASN A 101 13.07 -0.04 6.15
C ASN A 101 14.26 0.81 5.67
N LEU A 102 14.50 0.81 4.36
CA LEU A 102 15.46 1.75 3.78
C LEU A 102 14.71 3.06 3.45
N PRO A 103 15.03 4.21 4.09
CA PRO A 103 14.38 5.49 3.84
C PRO A 103 14.90 6.12 2.54
N VAL A 104 14.85 5.38 1.45
CA VAL A 104 15.34 5.80 0.13
C VAL A 104 14.14 6.35 -0.64
N GLY A 105 13.81 7.62 -0.36
CA GLY A 105 12.80 8.38 -1.10
C GLY A 105 11.39 8.40 -0.48
N PRO A 106 10.36 8.79 -1.27
CA PRO A 106 9.01 9.07 -0.80
C PRO A 106 8.24 7.85 -0.28
N ILE A 107 8.74 6.65 -0.56
CA ILE A 107 8.13 5.37 -0.20
C ILE A 107 9.24 4.51 0.41
N PRO A 108 9.13 4.06 1.67
CA PRO A 108 10.20 3.27 2.30
C PRO A 108 10.43 1.98 1.53
N LEU A 109 11.66 1.66 1.14
CA LEU A 109 11.93 0.43 0.42
C LEU A 109 12.01 -0.70 1.45
N THR A 110 10.97 -1.53 1.53
CA THR A 110 10.91 -2.71 2.40
C THR A 110 11.25 -3.99 1.61
N LEU A 111 11.67 -5.04 2.32
CA LEU A 111 12.13 -6.29 1.70
C LEU A 111 11.03 -6.96 0.85
N ASP A 112 9.79 -6.96 1.33
CA ASP A 112 8.63 -7.48 0.62
C ASP A 112 8.42 -6.79 -0.74
N ARG A 113 8.68 -5.48 -0.84
CA ARG A 113 8.54 -4.71 -2.09
C ARG A 113 9.61 -5.07 -3.09
N LEU A 114 10.85 -5.20 -2.63
CA LEU A 114 11.98 -5.67 -3.44
C LEU A 114 11.69 -7.07 -3.99
N LEU A 115 11.20 -7.96 -3.13
CA LEU A 115 10.91 -9.35 -3.50
C LEU A 115 9.71 -9.43 -4.46
N TRP A 116 8.67 -8.65 -4.24
CA TRP A 116 7.53 -8.53 -5.13
C TRP A 116 7.93 -7.95 -6.50
N ALA A 117 8.74 -6.89 -6.53
CA ALA A 117 9.23 -6.31 -7.78
C ALA A 117 10.10 -7.30 -8.55
N ALA A 118 10.97 -8.04 -7.86
CA ALA A 118 11.76 -9.12 -8.45
C ALA A 118 10.88 -10.23 -9.03
N LEU A 119 9.84 -10.65 -8.29
CA LEU A 119 8.85 -11.64 -8.73
C LEU A 119 8.17 -11.19 -10.03
N VAL A 120 7.65 -9.96 -10.06
CA VAL A 120 6.98 -9.40 -11.24
C VAL A 120 7.95 -9.27 -12.40
N GLY A 121 9.17 -8.77 -12.18
CA GLY A 121 10.20 -8.65 -13.20
C GLY A 121 10.56 -9.99 -13.84
N LEU A 122 10.75 -11.02 -13.02
CA LEU A 122 11.02 -12.38 -13.49
C LEU A 122 9.84 -12.97 -14.25
N PHE A 123 8.61 -12.76 -13.76
CA PHE A 123 7.40 -13.17 -14.47
C PHE A 123 7.32 -12.52 -15.86
N VAL A 124 7.58 -11.22 -15.97
CA VAL A 124 7.61 -10.50 -17.25
C VAL A 124 8.70 -11.05 -18.17
N VAL A 125 9.92 -11.29 -17.67
CA VAL A 125 11.02 -11.87 -18.45
C VAL A 125 10.68 -13.29 -18.92
N ALA A 126 10.15 -14.14 -18.04
CA ALA A 126 9.75 -15.50 -18.37
C ALA A 126 8.64 -15.53 -19.44
N ARG A 127 7.68 -14.59 -19.35
CA ARG A 127 6.63 -14.40 -20.35
C ARG A 127 7.18 -13.90 -21.69
N ARG A 128 8.15 -12.99 -21.67
CA ARG A 128 8.84 -12.49 -22.88
C ARG A 128 9.66 -13.57 -23.57
N LEU A 129 10.27 -14.47 -22.80
CA LEU A 129 11.02 -15.63 -23.30
C LEU A 129 10.12 -16.78 -23.76
N GLY A 130 8.78 -16.63 -23.71
CA GLY A 130 7.83 -17.65 -24.16
C GLY A 130 7.80 -18.91 -23.29
N ARG A 131 8.35 -18.87 -22.07
CA ARG A 131 8.39 -20.02 -21.15
C ARG A 131 7.08 -20.24 -20.39
N ILE A 132 6.15 -19.30 -20.49
CA ILE A 132 4.84 -19.32 -19.83
C ILE A 132 3.78 -19.34 -20.93
N GLU A 133 2.99 -20.41 -20.99
CA GLU A 133 1.83 -20.48 -21.86
C GLU A 133 0.81 -19.41 -21.46
N LYS A 134 0.35 -18.62 -22.42
CA LYS A 134 -0.58 -17.53 -22.14
C LYS A 134 -1.97 -18.10 -21.87
N LYS A 135 -2.42 -18.08 -20.63
CA LYS A 135 -3.81 -18.44 -20.31
C LYS A 135 -4.75 -17.29 -20.74
N PRO A 136 -5.78 -17.56 -21.56
CA PRO A 136 -6.68 -16.50 -22.05
C PRO A 136 -7.32 -15.76 -20.87
N LEU A 137 -7.38 -14.43 -20.93
CA LEU A 137 -7.98 -13.61 -19.88
C LEU A 137 -9.50 -13.80 -19.87
N GLY A 138 -10.03 -14.19 -18.72
CA GLY A 138 -11.47 -14.31 -18.51
C GLY A 138 -12.12 -12.96 -18.19
N ALA A 139 -13.45 -12.93 -18.12
CA ALA A 139 -14.19 -11.73 -17.77
C ALA A 139 -13.78 -11.18 -16.38
N ALA A 140 -13.56 -12.06 -15.40
CA ALA A 140 -13.09 -11.67 -14.07
C ALA A 140 -11.73 -10.95 -14.11
N ASP A 141 -10.79 -11.41 -14.94
CA ASP A 141 -9.48 -10.79 -15.08
C ASP A 141 -9.60 -9.39 -15.69
N TRP A 142 -10.46 -9.23 -16.69
CA TRP A 142 -10.75 -7.92 -17.29
C TRP A 142 -11.38 -6.95 -16.30
N THR A 143 -12.34 -7.41 -15.50
CA THR A 143 -12.94 -6.58 -14.44
C THR A 143 -11.90 -6.15 -13.41
N LEU A 144 -11.02 -7.06 -13.00
CA LEU A 144 -9.94 -6.76 -12.05
C LEU A 144 -8.96 -5.73 -12.64
N ILE A 145 -8.56 -5.88 -13.90
CA ILE A 145 -7.68 -4.94 -14.61
C ILE A 145 -8.35 -3.57 -14.72
N ALA A 146 -9.61 -3.50 -15.14
CA ALA A 146 -10.35 -2.26 -15.29
C ALA A 146 -10.48 -1.52 -13.94
N PHE A 147 -10.85 -2.24 -12.88
CA PHE A 147 -10.94 -1.69 -11.53
C PHE A 147 -9.58 -1.19 -11.03
N THR A 148 -8.52 -1.97 -11.20
CA THR A 148 -7.16 -1.58 -10.78
C THR A 148 -6.67 -0.35 -11.56
N ALA A 149 -6.89 -0.32 -12.88
CA ALA A 149 -6.55 0.82 -13.72
C ALA A 149 -7.32 2.08 -13.30
N TRP A 150 -8.60 1.95 -12.94
CA TRP A 150 -9.40 3.04 -12.40
C TRP A 150 -8.83 3.59 -11.08
N LEU A 151 -8.42 2.71 -10.16
CA LEU A 151 -7.78 3.14 -8.92
C LEU A 151 -6.46 3.87 -9.16
N ILE A 152 -5.64 3.37 -10.09
CA ILE A 152 -4.39 4.03 -10.48
C ILE A 152 -4.69 5.43 -11.03
N LEU A 153 -5.63 5.56 -11.96
CA LEU A 153 -6.00 6.84 -12.55
C LEU A 153 -6.57 7.80 -11.50
N SER A 154 -7.44 7.31 -10.62
CA SER A 154 -7.99 8.09 -9.50
C SER A 154 -6.89 8.63 -8.59
N THR A 155 -5.89 7.80 -8.28
CA THR A 155 -4.75 8.19 -7.45
C THR A 155 -3.85 9.20 -8.14
N LEU A 156 -3.61 9.05 -9.45
CA LEU A 156 -2.76 9.95 -10.23
C LEU A 156 -3.43 11.28 -10.57
N THR A 157 -4.76 11.33 -10.64
CA THR A 157 -5.54 12.56 -10.88
C THR A 157 -5.76 13.38 -9.61
N HIS A 158 -5.60 12.78 -8.43
CA HIS A 158 -5.59 13.47 -7.14
C HIS A 158 -4.18 13.85 -6.70
N ASP A 159 -4.07 14.76 -5.73
CA ASP A 159 -2.79 15.17 -5.16
C ASP A 159 -2.14 14.01 -4.39
N TRP A 160 -1.39 13.17 -5.12
CA TRP A 160 -0.73 11.98 -4.61
C TRP A 160 0.40 12.28 -3.62
N ARG A 161 0.81 13.55 -3.52
CA ARG A 161 1.82 14.03 -2.56
C ARG A 161 1.23 14.37 -1.20
N TRP A 162 -0.09 14.38 -1.09
CA TRP A 162 -0.79 14.63 0.16
C TRP A 162 -0.36 13.62 1.24
N ASP A 163 -0.17 14.11 2.46
CA ASP A 163 0.19 13.33 3.66
C ASP A 163 1.38 12.37 3.45
N GLY A 164 2.49 12.88 2.86
CA GLY A 164 3.72 12.09 2.73
C GLY A 164 3.63 10.93 1.74
N ASN A 165 2.82 11.05 0.69
CA ASN A 165 2.57 10.02 -0.33
C ASN A 165 1.78 8.80 0.16
N GLN A 166 0.99 8.95 1.23
CA GLN A 166 0.12 7.91 1.76
C GLN A 166 -0.84 7.30 0.72
N PRO A 167 -1.46 8.06 -0.22
CA PRO A 167 -2.34 7.49 -1.24
C PRO A 167 -1.58 6.54 -2.19
N LEU A 168 -0.37 6.92 -2.59
CA LEU A 168 0.48 6.12 -3.47
C LEU A 168 0.96 4.86 -2.78
N ALA A 169 1.37 4.97 -1.51
CA ALA A 169 1.66 3.85 -0.64
C ALA A 169 0.47 2.87 -0.57
N THR A 170 -0.74 3.40 -0.34
CA THR A 170 -1.96 2.59 -0.23
C THR A 170 -2.27 1.86 -1.52
N LEU A 171 -2.18 2.56 -2.66
CA LEU A 171 -2.33 1.99 -4.00
C LEU A 171 -1.37 0.81 -4.22
N LEU A 172 -0.11 1.00 -3.83
CA LEU A 172 0.95 0.03 -4.04
C LEU A 172 0.80 -1.21 -3.15
N PHE A 173 0.50 -1.03 -1.86
CA PHE A 173 0.42 -2.14 -0.89
C PHE A 173 -0.90 -2.89 -0.95
N PHE A 174 -2.03 -2.18 -0.97
CA PHE A 174 -3.32 -2.83 -0.80
C PHE A 174 -3.94 -3.30 -2.11
N TYR A 175 -3.53 -2.72 -3.24
CA TYR A 175 -4.14 -3.05 -4.53
C TYR A 175 -3.14 -3.68 -5.50
N LEU A 176 -2.01 -3.04 -5.77
CA LEU A 176 -1.04 -3.55 -6.75
C LEU A 176 -0.37 -4.86 -6.31
N MET A 177 0.04 -4.97 -5.04
CA MET A 177 0.68 -6.18 -4.54
C MET A 177 -0.19 -7.44 -4.68
N PRO A 178 -1.44 -7.48 -4.15
CA PRO A 178 -2.30 -8.66 -4.28
C PRO A 178 -2.72 -8.93 -5.74
N VAL A 179 -2.95 -7.89 -6.54
CA VAL A 179 -3.25 -8.07 -7.98
C VAL A 179 -2.06 -8.69 -8.71
N GLY A 180 -0.84 -8.19 -8.46
CA GLY A 180 0.38 -8.77 -9.01
C GLY A 180 0.56 -10.23 -8.61
N LEU A 181 0.33 -10.54 -7.33
CA LEU A 181 0.41 -11.91 -6.81
C LEU A 181 -0.65 -12.83 -7.46
N TYR A 182 -1.89 -12.34 -7.62
CA TYR A 182 -2.96 -13.05 -8.31
C TYR A 182 -2.56 -13.41 -9.74
N PHE A 183 -2.05 -12.44 -10.52
CA PHE A 183 -1.63 -12.68 -11.90
C PHE A 183 -0.48 -13.68 -11.99
N VAL A 184 0.51 -13.58 -11.10
CA VAL A 184 1.61 -14.54 -11.07
C VAL A 184 1.09 -15.94 -10.73
N ALA A 185 0.29 -16.07 -9.67
CA ALA A 185 -0.28 -17.34 -9.25
C ALA A 185 -1.18 -17.98 -10.34
N ARG A 186 -1.99 -17.18 -11.04
CA ARG A 186 -2.87 -17.62 -12.13
C ARG A 186 -2.13 -18.31 -13.27
N GLU A 187 -0.94 -17.83 -13.59
CA GLU A 187 -0.12 -18.35 -14.69
C GLU A 187 0.81 -19.49 -14.23
N THR A 188 0.83 -19.84 -12.94
CA THR A 188 1.58 -21.00 -12.47
C THR A 188 0.84 -22.29 -12.79
N PRO A 189 1.42 -23.20 -13.61
CA PRO A 189 0.89 -24.55 -13.72
C PRO A 189 1.09 -25.26 -12.37
N LEU A 190 0.02 -25.84 -11.84
CA LEU A 190 0.08 -26.76 -10.70
C LEU A 190 0.79 -28.03 -11.16
N SER A 191 2.12 -28.01 -11.15
CA SER A 191 2.95 -29.18 -11.40
C SER A 191 2.95 -30.07 -10.15
N GLU A 192 2.80 -31.38 -10.32
CA GLU A 192 2.87 -32.37 -9.23
C GLU A 192 4.13 -32.25 -8.36
N ARG A 193 5.26 -31.84 -8.95
CA ARG A 193 6.50 -31.57 -8.21
C ARG A 193 6.39 -30.39 -7.24
N SER A 194 5.61 -29.37 -7.60
CA SER A 194 5.39 -28.20 -6.74
C SER A 194 4.45 -28.52 -5.58
N THR A 195 3.48 -29.43 -5.77
CA THR A 195 2.63 -29.92 -4.68
C THR A 195 3.36 -30.91 -3.78
N ALA A 196 4.26 -31.75 -4.31
CA ALA A 196 5.02 -32.73 -3.53
C ALA A 196 6.06 -32.11 -2.58
N GLY A 197 6.44 -30.85 -2.75
CA GLY A 197 7.28 -30.12 -1.80
C GLY A 197 6.48 -29.36 -0.73
N LEU A 198 5.16 -29.27 -0.87
CA LEU A 198 4.27 -28.51 0.02
C LEU A 198 3.55 -29.40 1.06
N PHE A 199 3.52 -30.72 0.83
CA PHE A 199 2.95 -31.75 1.70
C PHE A 199 4.02 -32.79 2.03
#